data_AF-A0A2T2TVX8-F1
#
_entry.id   AF-A0A2T2TVX8-F1
#
_cell.length_a   1.000
_cell.length_b   1.000
_cell.length_c   1.000
_cell.angle_alpha   90.00
_cell.angle_beta   90.00
_cell.angle_gamma   90.00
#
_symmetry.space_group_name_H-M   'P 1'
#
loop_
_entity.id
_entity.type
_entity.pdbx_description
1 polymer ?
#
loop_
_entity_poly.entity_id
_entity_poly.type
_entity_poly.pdbx_seq_one_letter_code
_entity_poly.pdbx_strand_id
1 'polypeptide(L)' 'VIDAETNQLLGAAILGIEGGEVMSVLQTAMMGHLPVDRLQSAPFAHPTLAESLNNLFAGLDLGPSEGRPRCNEPEGEDNS' A
#
# COMPACT_ATOMS: atom_id res chain seq x y z
N VAL A 1 2.09 7.86 -4.54
CA VAL A 1 3.30 7.43 -5.28
C VAL A 1 3.57 6.00 -4.90
N ILE A 2 3.73 5.13 -5.91
CA ILE A 2 3.85 3.69 -5.73
C ILE A 2 5.09 3.25 -6.52
N ASP A 3 5.87 2.35 -5.94
CA ASP A 3 6.98 1.71 -6.63
C ASP A 3 6.44 0.73 -7.69
N ALA A 4 6.89 0.84 -8.94
CA ALA A 4 6.31 0.09 -10.05
C ALA A 4 6.68 -1.41 -10.05
N GLU A 5 7.78 -1.79 -9.40
CA GLU A 5 8.27 -3.17 -9.39
C GLU A 5 7.71 -3.94 -8.18
N THR A 6 7.70 -3.29 -7.02
CA THR A 6 7.32 -3.90 -5.74
C THR A 6 5.89 -3.59 -5.32
N ASN A 7 5.24 -2.60 -5.94
CA ASN A 7 3.96 -2.02 -5.52
C ASN A 7 3.94 -1.45 -4.10
N GLN A 8 5.11 -1.15 -3.52
CA GLN A 8 5.18 -0.51 -2.22
C GLN A 8 4.66 0.92 -2.28
N LEU A 9 3.91 1.32 -1.25
CA LEU A 9 3.49 2.70 -1.09
C LEU A 9 4.69 3.55 -0.63
N LEU A 10 5.19 4.43 -1.50
CA LEU A 10 6.36 5.28 -1.21
C LEU A 10 5.98 6.63 -0.61
N GLY A 11 4.75 7.09 -0.87
CA GLY A 11 4.29 8.39 -0.40
C GLY A 11 2.86 8.70 -0.81
N ALA A 12 2.20 9.54 -0.03
CA ALA A 12 0.83 9.99 -0.28
C ALA A 12 0.68 11.45 0.14
N ALA A 13 -0.24 12.16 -0.52
CA ALA A 13 -0.70 13.47 -0.12
C ALA A 13 -2.23 13.44 -0.12
N ILE A 14 -2.83 13.79 1.02
CA ILE A 14 -4.28 13.74 1.22
C ILE A 14 -4.78 15.16 1.49
N LEU A 15 -5.80 15.58 0.74
CA LEU A 15 -6.50 16.84 0.95
C LEU A 15 -7.98 16.54 1.16
N GLY A 16 -8.48 16.75 2.38
CA GLY A 16 -9.87 16.48 2.72
C GLY A 16 -10.13 16.52 4.21
N ILE A 17 -11.42 16.42 4.56
CA ILE A 17 -11.87 16.27 5.95
C ILE A 17 -11.28 14.97 6.50
N GLU A 18 -10.76 15.03 7.74
CA GLU A 18 -10.09 13.89 8.40
C GLU A 18 -8.91 13.30 7.59
N GLY A 19 -8.33 14.09 6.67
CA GLY A 19 -7.19 13.65 5.86
C GLY A 19 -5.96 13.26 6.70
N GLY A 20 -5.80 13.83 7.89
CA GLY A 20 -4.74 13.44 8.83
C GLY A 20 -4.91 12.03 9.39
N GLU A 21 -6.14 11.58 9.63
CA GLU A 21 -6.42 10.22 10.11
C GLU A 21 -6.16 9.19 9.02
N VAL A 22 -6.60 9.48 7.78
CA VAL A 22 -6.28 8.64 6.61
C VAL A 22 -4.78 8.62 6.34
N MET A 23 -4.11 9.77 6.46
CA MET A 23 -2.66 9.85 6.30
C MET A 23 -1.94 9.00 7.36
N SER A 24 -2.45 8.93 8.58
CA SER A 24 -1.87 8.11 9.66
C SER A 24 -1.95 6.61 9.34
N VAL A 25 -3.04 6.14 8.73
CA VAL A 25 -3.17 4.77 8.21
C VAL A 25 -2.15 4.51 7.10
N LEU A 26 -2.05 5.40 6.11
CA LEU A 26 -1.11 5.26 5.00
C LEU A 26 0.35 5.30 5.47
N GLN A 27 0.67 6.16 6.43
CA GLN A 27 2.00 6.24 7.03
C GLN A 27 2.34 4.97 7.81
N THR A 28 1.36 4.37 8.50
CA THR A 28 1.53 3.06 9.16
C THR A 28 1.83 1.96 8.13
N ALA A 29 1.15 1.98 6.98
CA ALA A 29 1.42 1.06 5.89
C ALA A 29 2.81 1.26 5.28
N MET A 30 3.28 2.50 5.12
CA MET A 30 4.63 2.82 4.65
C MET A 30 5.70 2.31 5.63
N MET A 31 5.52 2.50 6.94
CA MET A 31 6.44 1.96 7.96
C MET A 31 6.51 0.43 7.91
N GLY A 32 5.41 -0.22 7.55
CA GLY A 32 5.33 -1.67 7.37
C GLY A 32 5.73 -2.16 5.97
N HIS A 33 6.21 -1.29 5.08
CA HIS A 33 6.55 -1.62 3.68
C HIS A 33 5.45 -2.41 2.96
N LEU A 34 4.18 -2.08 3.24
CA LEU A 34 3.05 -2.84 2.69
C LEU A 34 2.85 -2.52 1.20
N PRO A 35 2.73 -3.54 0.34
CA PRO A 35 2.33 -3.34 -1.04
C PRO A 35 0.85 -2.93 -1.13
N VAL A 36 0.53 -2.12 -2.14
CA VAL A 36 -0.77 -1.46 -2.28
C VAL A 36 -1.93 -2.44 -2.54
N ASP A 37 -1.66 -3.61 -3.12
CA ASP A 37 -2.65 -4.68 -3.28
C ASP A 37 -3.19 -5.22 -1.94
N ARG A 38 -2.36 -5.24 -0.89
CA ARG A 38 -2.78 -5.57 0.48
C ARG A 38 -3.67 -4.50 1.08
N LEU A 39 -3.40 -3.23 0.79
CA LEU A 39 -4.24 -2.12 1.25
C LEU A 39 -5.58 -2.10 0.53
N GLN A 40 -5.60 -2.36 -0.77
CA GLN A 40 -6.82 -2.44 -1.59
C GLN A 40 -7.75 -3.57 -1.15
N SER A 41 -7.20 -4.69 -0.69
CA SER A 41 -7.94 -5.88 -0.24
C SER A 41 -8.21 -5.90 1.27
N ALA A 42 -7.80 -4.87 2.01
CA ALA A 42 -7.92 -4.85 3.47
C ALA A 42 -9.38 -4.66 3.92
N PRO A 43 -9.81 -5.38 4.98
CA PRO A 43 -11.14 -5.22 5.55
C PRO A 43 -11.18 -3.99 6.49
N PHE A 44 -11.24 -2.79 5.92
CA PHE A 44 -11.50 -1.58 6.69
C PHE A 44 -12.93 -1.60 7.24
N ALA A 45 -13.10 -1.10 8.47
CA ALA A 45 -14.41 -1.05 9.12
C ALA A 45 -15.38 -0.15 8.33
N HIS A 46 -16.67 -0.51 8.32
CA HIS A 46 -17.73 0.27 7.70
C HIS A 46 -18.73 0.76 8.75
N PRO A 47 -19.21 2.03 8.69
CA PRO A 47 -18.81 3.09 7.76
C PRO A 47 -17.59 3.87 8.28
N THR A 48 -16.51 3.97 7.50
CA THR A 48 -15.35 4.81 7.88
C THR A 48 -14.70 5.51 6.69
N LEU A 49 -14.00 6.63 6.91
CA LEU A 49 -13.24 7.28 5.86
C LEU A 49 -12.10 6.40 5.31
N ALA A 50 -11.51 5.54 6.15
CA ALA A 50 -10.47 4.60 5.74
C ALA A 50 -10.97 3.59 4.68
N GLU A 51 -12.27 3.28 4.65
CA GLU A 51 -12.86 2.41 3.62
C GLU A 51 -12.67 2.97 2.20
N SER A 52 -12.56 4.29 2.06
CA SER A 52 -12.35 4.95 0.77
C SER A 52 -11.01 4.59 0.11
N LEU A 53 -10.06 4.03 0.87
CA LEU A 53 -8.78 3.54 0.34
C LEU A 53 -8.96 2.39 -0.66
N ASN A 54 -9.97 1.54 -0.45
CA ASN A 54 -10.27 0.45 -1.39
C ASN A 54 -10.66 1.02 -2.77
N ASN A 55 -11.47 2.08 -2.76
CA ASN A 55 -11.87 2.79 -3.99
C ASN A 55 -10.70 3.58 -4.59
N LEU A 56 -9.87 4.21 -3.75
CA LEU A 56 -8.69 4.96 -4.18
C LEU A 56 -7.75 4.11 -5.05
N PHE A 57 -7.58 2.84 -4.69
CA PHE A 57 -6.68 1.93 -5.39
C PHE A 57 -7.36 1.06 -6.46
N ALA A 58 -8.70 1.08 -6.57
CA ALA A 58 -9.48 0.21 -7.45
C ALA A 58 -9.09 0.28 -8.94
N GLY A 59 -8.61 1.44 -9.41
CA GLY A 59 -8.24 1.68 -10.81
C GLY A 59 -6.76 1.44 -11.15
N LEU A 60 -5.95 0.94 -10.22
CA LEU A 60 -4.53 0.73 -10.45
C LEU A 60 -4.29 -0.60 -11.17
N ASP A 61 -3.53 -0.56 -12.27
CA ASP A 61 -2.93 -1.75 -12.86
C ASP A 61 -1.62 -2.03 -12.12
N LEU A 62 -1.66 -3.02 -11.22
CA LEU A 62 -0.53 -3.41 -10.39
C LEU A 62 0.30 -4.56 -11.03
N GLY A 63 -0.05 -4.99 -12.24
CA GLY A 63 0.57 -6.14 -12.89
C GLY A 63 0.37 -7.46 -12.13
N PRO A 64 0.97 -8.57 -12.60
CA PRO A 64 0.86 -9.88 -11.96
C PRO A 64 1.46 -9.86 -10.54
N SER A 65 0.82 -10.57 -9.61
CA SER A 65 1.32 -10.74 -8.23
C SER A 65 2.44 -11.79 -8.12
N GLU A 66 2.62 -12.65 -9.12
CA GLU A 66 3.58 -13.74 -9.08
C GLU A 66 5.00 -13.23 -9.30
N GLY A 67 5.92 -13.58 -8.40
CA GLY A 67 7.34 -13.20 -8.46
C GLY A 67 7.73 -11.92 -7.72
N ARG A 68 6.78 -11.19 -7.11
CA ARG A 68 7.11 -10.00 -6.31
C ARG A 68 7.71 -10.38 -4.95
N PRO A 69 8.79 -9.70 -4.51
CA PRO A 69 9.43 -9.97 -3.22
C PRO A 69 8.40 -9.78 -2.11
N ARG A 70 8.30 -10.78 -1.23
CA ARG A 70 7.43 -10.68 -0.07
C ARG A 70 8.02 -9.63 0.87
N CYS A 71 7.14 -8.91 1.56
CA CYS A 71 7.54 -8.05 2.67
C CYS A 71 8.44 -8.88 3.61
N ASN A 72 9.74 -8.55 3.62
CA ASN A 72 10.84 -9.18 4.37
C ASN A 72 11.59 -10.37 3.73
N GLU A 73 11.73 -10.46 2.41
CA GLU A 73 12.87 -11.22 1.86
C GLU A 73 14.14 -10.35 1.94
N PRO A 74 15.19 -10.78 2.67
CA PRO A 74 16.48 -10.11 2.55
C PRO A 74 16.91 -10.24 1.08
N GLU A 75 17.30 -9.11 0.48
CA GLU A 75 18.00 -9.08 -0.81
C GLU A 75 19.00 -10.24 -0.81
N GLY A 76 18.75 -11.25 -1.63
CA GLY A 76 19.53 -12.47 -1.63
C GLY A 76 21.00 -12.11 -1.77
N GLU A 77 21.81 -12.60 -0.83
CA GLU A 77 23.26 -12.67 -1.01
C GLU A 77 23.52 -13.46 -2.30
N ASP A 78 23.80 -12.75 -3.38
CA ASP A 78 24.50 -13.28 -4.55
C ASP A 78 25.94 -13.59 -4.13
N ASN A 79 26.08 -14.69 -3.39
CA ASN A 79 27.35 -15.31 -3.06
C ASN A 79 27.39 -16.71 -3.66
N SER A 80 27.61 -16.81 -4.99
CA SER A 80 28.33 -17.92 -5.64
C SER A 80 28.67 -17.59 -7.09
#